data_AF-A0A1A8GN86-F1
#
_entry.id   AF-A0A1A8GN86-F1
#
_cell.length_a   1.000
_cell.length_b   1.000
_cell.length_c   1.000
_cell.angle_alpha   90.00
_cell.angle_beta   90.00
_cell.angle_gamma   90.00
#
_symmetry.space_group_name_H-M   'P 1'
#
loop_
_entity.id
_entity.type
_entity.pdbx_description
1 polymer ?
#
loop_
_entity_poly.entity_id
_entity_poly.type
_entity_poly.pdbx_seq_one_letter_code
_entity_poly.pdbx_strand_id
1 'polypeptide(L)' 'LVGSSADWSIEVLLRRWNLNCVEVPLSQFDADGFELAGSNLPGSHSIQMLIITQKEKSDGATGGLERSINPSTSD' A
#
# COMPACT_ATOMS: atom_id res chain seq x y z
N LEU A 1 -21.53 13.46 -24.98
CA LEU A 1 -20.34 13.50 -24.11
C LEU A 1 -20.76 13.00 -22.73
N VAL A 2 -20.64 11.69 -22.49
CA VAL A 2 -20.85 11.13 -21.16
C VAL A 2 -19.56 11.39 -20.39
N GLY A 3 -19.66 12.16 -19.31
CA GLY A 3 -18.54 12.39 -18.41
C GLY A 3 -18.17 11.06 -17.77
N SER A 4 -16.98 10.55 -18.09
CA SER A 4 -16.39 9.42 -17.39
C SER A 4 -16.19 9.85 -15.93
N SER A 5 -17.07 9.38 -15.05
CA SER A 5 -17.07 9.68 -13.63
C SER A 5 -15.78 9.20 -13.00
N ALA A 6 -14.88 10.16 -12.77
CA ALA A 6 -13.78 10.07 -11.83
C ALA A 6 -13.57 11.49 -11.30
N ASP A 7 -14.59 12.06 -10.65
CA ASP A 7 -14.54 13.42 -10.10
C ASP A 7 -13.40 13.63 -9.10
N TRP A 8 -12.82 12.54 -8.56
CA TRP A 8 -11.69 12.58 -7.65
C TRP A 8 -10.50 11.76 -8.15
N SER A 9 -9.33 12.41 -8.22
CA SER A 9 -8.04 11.75 -8.45
C SER A 9 -7.75 10.76 -7.32
N ILE A 10 -7.11 9.62 -7.63
CA ILE A 10 -6.71 8.60 -6.65
C ILE A 10 -5.92 9.20 -5.47
N GLU A 11 -5.06 10.18 -5.73
CA GLU A 11 -4.30 10.94 -4.72
C GLU A 11 -5.19 11.60 -3.66
N VAL A 12 -6.36 12.09 -4.05
CA VAL A 12 -7.34 12.72 -3.13
C VAL A 12 -7.98 11.66 -2.25
N LEU A 13 -8.33 10.50 -2.83
CA LEU A 13 -8.91 9.37 -2.11
C LEU A 13 -7.95 8.81 -1.05
N LEU A 14 -6.68 8.62 -1.44
CA LEU A 14 -5.64 8.13 -0.53
C LEU A 14 -5.44 9.07 0.66
N ARG A 15 -5.38 10.38 0.42
CA ARG A 15 -5.28 11.38 1.50
C ARG A 15 -6.52 11.40 2.39
N ARG A 16 -7.72 11.36 1.80
CA ARG A 16 -9.00 11.39 2.53
C ARG A 16 -9.12 10.24 3.54
N TRP A 17 -8.62 9.05 3.19
CA TRP A 17 -8.70 7.86 4.03
C TRP A 17 -7.41 7.53 4.79
N ASN A 18 -6.42 8.44 4.78
CA ASN A 18 -5.12 8.22 5.43
C ASN A 18 -4.44 6.91 4.99
N LEU A 19 -4.49 6.63 3.68
CA LEU A 19 -3.88 5.47 3.06
C LEU A 19 -2.53 5.85 2.45
N ASN A 20 -1.63 4.87 2.38
CA ASN A 20 -0.42 4.89 1.57
C ASN A 20 -0.65 4.10 0.29
N CYS A 21 0.09 4.43 -0.76
CA CYS A 21 0.00 3.77 -2.06
C CYS A 21 1.40 3.62 -2.64
N VAL A 22 1.71 2.42 -3.11
CA VAL A 22 2.98 2.11 -3.78
C VAL A 22 2.68 1.47 -5.12
N GLU A 23 3.33 1.97 -6.17
CA GLU A 23 3.26 1.37 -7.50
C GLU A 23 4.11 0.09 -7.54
N VAL A 24 3.54 -0.97 -8.12
CA VAL A 24 4.25 -2.23 -8.36
C VAL A 24 4.65 -2.27 -9.83
N PRO A 25 5.96 -2.30 -10.15
CA PRO A 25 6.43 -2.45 -11.52
C PRO A 25 5.89 -3.76 -12.12
N LEU A 26 5.28 -3.68 -13.30
CA LEU A 26 4.72 -4.85 -13.99
C LEU A 26 5.78 -5.91 -14.35
N SER A 27 7.03 -5.48 -14.53
CA SER A 27 8.18 -6.35 -14.78
C SER A 27 8.49 -7.29 -13.61
N GLN A 28 7.97 -7.02 -12.41
CA GLN A 28 8.16 -7.91 -11.25
C GLN A 28 7.37 -9.23 -11.40
N PHE A 29 6.37 -9.28 -12.28
CA PHE A 29 5.50 -10.45 -12.48
C PHE A 29 5.18 -10.71 -13.96
N ASP A 30 6.10 -10.34 -14.86
CA ASP A 30 6.03 -10.58 -16.30
C ASP A 30 4.73 -10.06 -16.95
N ALA A 31 4.31 -8.85 -16.55
CA ALA A 31 3.10 -8.21 -17.07
C ALA A 31 3.36 -6.92 -17.86
N ASP A 32 4.62 -6.62 -18.17
CA ASP A 32 5.05 -5.52 -19.06
C ASP A 32 5.19 -5.95 -20.53
N GLY A 33 4.92 -7.23 -20.81
CA GLY A 33 4.90 -7.81 -22.15
C GLY A 33 3.56 -7.68 -22.88
N PHE A 34 3.51 -8.26 -24.08
CA PHE A 34 2.27 -8.36 -24.86
C PHE A 34 1.21 -9.24 -24.17
N GLU A 35 1.68 -10.28 -23.50
CA GLU A 35 0.86 -11.18 -22.71
C GLU A 35 0.88 -10.73 -21.25
N LEU A 36 -0.29 -10.53 -20.65
CA LEU A 36 -0.41 -10.07 -19.27
C LEU A 36 -0.22 -11.25 -18.33
N ALA A 37 0.95 -11.35 -17.69
CA ALA A 37 1.28 -12.47 -16.79
C ALA A 37 1.02 -13.85 -17.44
N GLY A 38 1.32 -13.97 -18.75
CA GLY A 38 1.09 -15.18 -19.54
C GLY A 38 -0.35 -15.40 -20.02
N SER A 39 -1.23 -14.39 -19.93
CA SER A 39 -2.58 -14.45 -20.48
C SER A 39 -2.67 -13.73 -21.84
N ASN A 40 -3.28 -14.42 -22.81
CA ASN A 40 -3.63 -13.86 -24.11
C ASN A 40 -4.92 -13.02 -24.01
N LEU A 41 -4.89 -11.92 -23.27
CA LEU A 41 -5.99 -10.95 -23.20
C LEU A 41 -6.00 -10.10 -24.47
N PRO A 42 -6.92 -10.33 -25.44
CA PRO A 42 -6.96 -9.56 -26.66
C PRO A 42 -7.36 -8.11 -26.35
N GLY A 43 -6.57 -7.14 -26.83
CA GLY A 43 -6.85 -5.71 -26.70
C GLY A 43 -5.63 -4.88 -26.33
N SER A 44 -5.69 -3.57 -26.57
CA SER A 44 -4.67 -2.62 -26.10
C SER A 44 -4.95 -2.31 -24.63
N HIS A 45 -4.22 -2.97 -23.73
CA HIS A 45 -4.40 -2.81 -22.29
C HIS A 45 -3.29 -1.93 -21.72
N SER A 46 -3.67 -0.88 -21.00
CA SER A 46 -2.76 -0.13 -20.13
C SER A 46 -3.09 -0.52 -18.70
N ILE A 47 -2.14 -1.16 -18.02
CA ILE A 47 -2.32 -1.67 -16.66
C ILE A 47 -1.40 -0.89 -15.73
N GLN A 48 -1.92 -0.57 -14.55
CA GLN A 48 -1.15 -0.05 -13.43
C GLN A 48 -1.48 -0.91 -12.22
N MET A 49 -0.44 -1.34 -11.50
CA MET A 49 -0.62 -2.11 -10.27
C MET A 49 -0.22 -1.28 -9.07
N LEU A 50 -1.10 -1.24 -8.07
CA LEU A 50 -0.95 -0.42 -6.88
C LEU A 50 -1.17 -1.30 -5.64
N ILE A 51 -0.30 -1.18 -4.64
CA ILE A 51 -0.51 -1.71 -3.30
C ILE A 51 -0.95 -0.55 -2.41
N ILE A 52 -2.18 -0.65 -1.88
CA ILE A 52 -2.76 0.37 -0.99
C ILE A 52 -2.77 -0.19 0.44
N THR A 53 -2.19 0.55 1.37
CA THR A 53 -2.08 0.17 2.79
C THR A 53 -2.55 1.28 3.69
N GLN A 54 -2.91 0.98 4.94
CA GLN A 54 -3.15 2.03 5.94
C GLN A 54 -1.82 2.66 6.33
N LYS A 55 -1.79 3.98 6.50
CA LYS A 55 -0.59 4.63 7.08
C LYS A 55 -0.45 4.20 8.53
N GLU A 56 0.76 3.82 8.91
CA GLU A 56 1.08 3.56 10.32
C GLU A 56 0.73 4.81 11.13
N LYS A 57 -0.04 4.60 12.19
CA LYS A 57 -0.29 5.64 13.16
C LYS A 57 1.04 5.84 13.88
N SER A 58 1.70 6.97 13.66
CA SER A 58 2.83 7.37 14.49
C SER A 58 2.26 7.68 15.88
N ASP A 59 2.00 6.63 16.65
CA ASP A 59 1.68 6.75 18.07
C ASP A 59 2.90 7.41 18.70
N GLY A 60 2.74 8.69 19.04
CA GLY A 60 3.80 9.47 19.65
C GLY A 60 4.31 8.75 20.87
N ALA A 61 5.51 8.16 20.76
CA ALA A 61 6.21 7.49 21.84
C ALA A 61 6.52 8.53 22.94
N THR A 62 5.53 8.73 23.81
CA THR A 62 5.62 9.53 25.01
C THR A 62 5.71 8.56 26.18
N GLY A 63 6.94 8.30 26.63
CA GLY A 63 7.28 7.93 28.01
C GLY A 63 6.75 6.61 28.57
N GLY A 64 7.64 5.64 28.75
CA GLY A 64 7.46 4.49 29.63
C GLY A 64 8.80 3.94 30.09
N LEU A 65 9.38 4.61 31.10
CA LEU A 65 10.63 4.25 31.77
C LEU A 65 10.60 2.80 32.29
N GLU A 66 11.78 2.16 32.24
CA GLU A 66 12.15 0.87 32.79
C GLU A 66 11.37 0.41 34.04
N ARG A 67 11.06 -0.88 34.08
CA ARG A 67 11.25 -1.66 35.29
C ARG A 67 11.78 -3.05 34.94
N SER A 68 13.10 -3.16 34.94
CA SER A 68 13.81 -4.43 35.04
C SER A 68 13.43 -5.09 36.36
N ILE A 69 12.68 -6.18 36.31
CA ILE A 69 12.36 -6.99 37.50
C ILE A 69 13.41 -8.10 37.53
N ASN A 70 14.49 -7.86 38.29
CA ASN A 70 15.41 -8.94 38.65
C ASN A 70 14.70 -9.87 39.65
N PRO A 71 14.69 -11.20 39.46
CA PRO A 71 14.22 -12.10 40.50
C PRO A 71 15.26 -12.13 41.63
N SER A 72 14.96 -11.45 42.74
CA SER A 72 15.70 -11.62 43.99
C SER A 72 15.63 -13.08 44.41
N THR A 73 16.79 -13.73 44.45
CA THR A 73 16.99 -14.99 45.15
C THR A 73 16.76 -14.75 46.65
N SER A 74 15.99 -15.60 47.31
CA SER A 74 15.90 -15.63 48.78
C SER A 74 15.71 -17.07 49.24
N ASP A 75 16.58 -17.43 50.19
CA ASP A 75 16.81 -18.66 50.99
C ASP A 75 16.23 -20.02 50.55
#